data_AF-A0A7C5KX96-F1
#
_entry.id   AF-A0A7C5KX96-F1
#
_cell.length_a   1.000
_cell.length_b   1.000
_cell.length_c   1.000
_cell.angle_alpha   90.00
_cell.angle_beta   90.00
_cell.angle_gamma   90.00
#
_symmetry.space_group_name_H-M   'P 1'
#
loop_
_entity.id
_entity.type
_entity.pdbx_description
1 polymer ?
#
loop_
_entity_poly.entity_id
_entity_poly.type
_entity_poly.pdbx_seq_one_letter_code
_entity_poly.pdbx_strand_id
1 'polypeptide(L)' 'EFQNAPEKIPTNILADRLKRLQEHGIVSKHPYQERPLRYEYLLTPKGRELGAVLKAMVKWGEKHVPGSKAMRSLGQ' A
#
# COMPACT_ATOMS: atom_id res chain seq x y z
N GLU A 1 -4.82 10.51 -0.06
CA GLU A 1 -3.48 10.79 0.50
C GLU A 1 -3.18 9.82 1.63
N PHE A 2 -2.04 9.10 1.61
CA PHE A 2 -1.71 8.00 2.52
C PHE A 2 -1.74 8.37 4.02
N GLN A 3 -1.59 9.65 4.37
CA GLN A 3 -1.63 10.14 5.76
C GLN A 3 -3.05 10.09 6.37
N ASN A 4 -4.10 10.01 5.55
CA ASN A 4 -5.48 9.89 6.00
C ASN A 4 -5.97 8.42 6.06
N ALA A 5 -5.06 7.45 5.88
CA ALA A 5 -5.40 6.04 6.00
C ALA A 5 -5.87 5.72 7.44
N PRO A 6 -6.87 4.83 7.60
CA PRO A 6 -7.46 4.52 8.91
C PRO A 6 -6.46 3.96 9.93
N GLU A 7 -5.31 3.46 9.46
CA GLU A 7 -4.24 2.89 10.27
C GLU A 7 -3.39 3.93 11.03
N LYS A 8 -3.61 5.24 10.84
CA LYS A 8 -2.88 6.35 11.53
C LYS A 8 -1.38 6.09 11.70
N ILE A 9 -0.70 5.78 10.59
CA ILE A 9 0.75 5.49 10.61
C ILE A 9 1.52 6.81 10.79
N PRO A 10 2.48 6.90 11.73
CA PRO A 10 3.34 8.06 11.87
C PRO A 10 4.06 8.39 10.56
N THR A 11 4.11 9.66 10.18
CA THR A 11 4.61 10.12 8.87
C THR A 11 6.02 9.62 8.57
N ASN A 12 6.89 9.53 9.59
CA ASN A 12 8.26 9.05 9.44
C ASN A 12 8.33 7.56 9.07
N ILE A 13 7.45 6.74 9.66
CA ILE A 13 7.36 5.30 9.37
C ILE A 13 6.74 5.06 8.00
N LEU A 14 5.74 5.87 7.62
CA LEU A 14 5.14 5.81 6.29
C LEU A 14 6.17 6.15 5.20
N ALA A 15 6.97 7.20 5.41
CA ALA A 15 8.02 7.59 4.48
C ALA A 15 9.07 6.48 4.30
N ASP A 16 9.52 5.86 5.39
CA ASP A 16 10.45 4.73 5.36
C ASP A 16 9.88 3.54 4.57
N ARG A 17 8.63 3.14 4.87
CA ARG A 17 7.97 2.03 4.18
C ARG A 17 7.79 2.30 2.69
N LEU A 18 7.37 3.51 2.31
CA LEU A 18 7.23 3.90 0.90
C LEU A 18 8.57 3.89 0.18
N LYS A 19 9.64 4.35 0.85
CA LYS A 19 11.01 4.29 0.31
C LYS A 19 11.42 2.85 0.04
N ARG A 20 11.21 1.94 1.00
CA ARG A 20 11.53 0.51 0.83
C ARG A 20 10.73 -0.13 -0.31
N LEU A 21 9.43 0.17 -0.41
CA LEU A 21 8.60 -0.31 -1.52
C LEU A 21 9.09 0.22 -2.86
N GLN A 22 9.60 1.46 -2.91
CA GLN A 22 10.21 2.03 -4.11
C GLN A 22 11.53 1.33 -4.46
N GLU A 23 12.41 1.11 -3.48
CA GLU A 23 13.68 0.39 -3.66
C GLU A 23 13.47 -1.03 -4.17
N HIS A 24 12.39 -1.70 -3.76
CA HIS A 24 12.02 -3.03 -4.27
C HIS A 24 11.23 -2.99 -5.59
N GLY A 25 10.98 -1.82 -6.17
CA GLY A 25 10.28 -1.64 -7.43
C GLY A 25 8.79 -2.00 -7.37
N ILE A 26 8.17 -1.91 -6.18
CA ILE A 26 6.74 -2.19 -5.96
C ILE A 26 5.90 -0.94 -6.20
N VAL A 27 6.41 0.22 -5.81
CA VAL A 27 5.81 1.53 -6.08
C VAL A 27 6.79 2.44 -6.83
N SER A 28 6.27 3.40 -7.56
CA SER A 28 7.05 4.46 -8.21
C SER A 28 6.48 5.82 -7.83
N LYS A 29 7.38 6.77 -7.57
CA LYS A 29 7.06 8.14 -7.19
C LYS A 29 6.92 9.00 -8.45
N HIS A 30 5.73 9.54 -8.68
CA HIS A 30 5.45 10.38 -9.83
C HIS A 30 5.06 11.79 -9.39
N PRO A 31 5.60 12.85 -10.01
CA PRO A 31 5.07 14.20 -9.83
C PRO A 31 3.71 14.29 -10.51
N TYR A 32 2.66 14.66 -9.77
CA TYR A 32 1.30 14.78 -10.30
C TYR A 32 0.79 16.21 -10.34
N GLN A 33 1.49 17.11 -9.67
CA GLN A 33 1.20 18.53 -9.66
C GLN A 33 2.52 19.27 -9.65
N GLU A 34 2.71 20.23 -10.55
CA GLU A 34 3.98 20.96 -10.67
C GLU A 34 3.99 22.25 -9.84
N ARG A 35 2.81 22.79 -9.47
CA ARG A 35 2.68 24.04 -8.68
C ARG A 35 1.47 24.01 -7.73
N PRO A 36 1.67 23.85 -6.41
CA PRO A 36 2.90 23.40 -5.74
C PRO A 36 3.30 21.98 -6.16
N LEU A 37 4.60 21.67 -6.13
CA LEU A 37 5.12 20.35 -6.51
C LEU A 37 4.58 19.27 -5.56
N ARG A 38 3.77 18.34 -6.06
CA ARG A 38 3.24 17.22 -5.28
C ARG A 38 3.54 15.89 -5.97
N TYR A 39 3.75 14.87 -5.14
CA TYR A 39 4.11 13.54 -5.58
C TYR A 39 3.04 12.53 -5.17
N GLU A 40 2.75 11.61 -6.07
CA GLU A 40 1.92 10.44 -5.82
C GLU A 40 2.78 9.18 -5.91
N TYR A 41 2.38 8.14 -5.17
CA TYR A 41 3.02 6.84 -5.22
C TYR A 41 2.07 5.87 -5.93
N LEU A 42 2.49 5.38 -7.08
CA LEU A 42 1.71 4.47 -7.92
C LEU A 42 2.31 3.07 -7.89
N LEU A 43 1.47 2.04 -7.92
CA LEU A 43 1.93 0.65 -8.06
C LEU A 43 2.57 0.45 -9.43
N THR A 44 3.74 -0.18 -9.44
CA THR A 44 4.38 -0.68 -10.66
C THR A 44 3.64 -1.93 -11.18
N PRO A 45 3.94 -2.43 -12.40
CA PRO A 45 3.44 -3.74 -12.83
C PRO A 45 3.75 -4.85 -11.81
N LYS A 46 4.99 -4.92 -11.32
CA LYS A 46 5.42 -5.83 -10.25
C LYS A 46 4.59 -5.67 -8.97
N GLY A 47 4.30 -4.44 -8.56
CA GLY A 47 3.47 -4.17 -7.38
C GLY A 47 2.00 -4.55 -7.56
N ARG A 48 1.45 -4.44 -8.78
CA ARG A 48 0.10 -4.92 -9.07
C ARG A 48 0.00 -6.44 -9.01
N GLU A 49 1.00 -7.15 -9.53
CA GLU A 49 1.06 -8.62 -9.45
C GLU A 49 1.15 -9.13 -8.01
N LEU A 50 1.90 -8.42 -7.14
CA LEU A 50 1.99 -8.74 -5.71
C LEU A 50 0.61 -8.74 -5.02
N GLY A 51 -0.35 -7.96 -5.53
CA GLY A 51 -1.71 -7.92 -5.00
C GLY A 51 -2.41 -9.30 -5.01
N ALA A 52 -2.12 -10.17 -5.97
CA ALA A 52 -2.69 -11.52 -6.01
C ALA A 52 -2.16 -12.40 -4.86
N VAL A 53 -0.88 -12.30 -4.53
CA VAL A 53 -0.25 -13.02 -3.42
C VAL A 53 -0.83 -12.54 -2.09
N LEU A 54 -0.95 -11.23 -1.90
CA LEU A 54 -1.55 -10.66 -0.69
C LEU A 54 -3.00 -11.12 -0.51
N LYS A 55 -3.79 -11.14 -1.58
CA LYS A 55 -5.17 -11.68 -1.55
C LYS A 55 -5.22 -13.15 -1.17
N ALA A 56 -4.29 -13.96 -1.68
CA ALA A 56 -4.20 -15.38 -1.31
C ALA A 56 -3.88 -15.55 0.18
N MET A 57 -2.95 -14.75 0.72
CA MET A 57 -2.62 -14.75 2.16
C MET A 57 -3.83 -14.35 3.01
N VAL A 58 -4.57 -13.32 2.59
CA VAL A 58 -5.81 -12.88 3.25
C VAL A 58 -6.82 -14.02 3.29
N LYS A 59 -7.11 -14.66 2.14
CA LYS A 59 -8.06 -15.76 2.04
C LYS A 59 -7.66 -16.95 2.91
N TRP A 60 -6.37 -17.27 2.97
CA TRP A 60 -5.86 -18.30 3.87
C TRP A 60 -6.08 -17.91 5.34
N GLY A 61 -5.78 -16.67 5.70
CA GLY A 61 -5.98 -16.14 7.05
C GLY A 61 -7.45 -16.15 7.48
N GLU A 62 -8.37 -15.76 6.61
CA GLU A 62 -9.82 -15.84 6.88
C GLU A 62 -10.29 -17.27 7.16
N LYS A 63 -9.70 -18.26 6.48
CA LYS A 63 -10.06 -19.68 6.63
C LYS A 63 -9.51 -20.31 7.90
N HIS A 64 -8.31 -19.90 8.33
CA HIS A 64 -7.54 -20.62 9.35
C HIS A 64 -7.29 -19.82 10.64
N VAL A 65 -7.48 -18.50 10.63
CA VAL A 65 -7.25 -17.62 11.78
C VAL A 65 -8.58 -17.07 12.27
N PRO A 66 -9.20 -17.66 13.31
CA PRO A 66 -10.46 -17.19 13.84
C PRO A 66 -10.34 -15.75 14.38
N GLY A 67 -11.29 -14.89 14.03
CA GLY A 67 -11.25 -13.46 14.38
C GLY A 67 -10.43 -12.59 13.44
N SER A 68 -9.79 -13.16 12.41
CA SER A 68 -9.16 -12.40 11.33
C SER A 68 -10.24 -11.63 10.55
N LYS A 69 -10.39 -10.34 10.85
CA LYS A 69 -11.10 -9.40 9.98
C LYS A 69 -10.08 -8.91 8.98
N ALA A 70 -10.01 -9.55 7.81
CA ALA A 70 -9.36 -8.95 6.66
C ALA A 70 -9.88 -7.52 6.52
N MET A 71 -8.96 -6.55 6.43
CA MET A 71 -9.31 -5.13 6.36
C MET A 71 -10.31 -4.92 5.23
N ARG A 72 -11.58 -4.71 5.58
CA ARG A 72 -12.75 -4.73 4.69
C ARG A 72 -12.80 -3.56 3.69
N SER A 73 -11.68 -2.87 3.44
CA SER A 73 -11.64 -1.59 2.72
C SER A 73 -10.52 -1.45 1.68
N LEU A 74 -9.95 -2.54 1.15
CA LEU A 74 -9.08 -2.46 -0.02
C LEU A 74 -9.90 -2.69 -1.30
N GLY A 75 -10.72 -1.71 -1.65
CA GLY A 75 -11.45 -1.68 -2.92
C GLY A 75 -12.93 -1.28 -2.83
N GLN A 76 -13.21 -0.04 -2.43
CA GLN A 76 -14.18 0.79 -3.14
C GLN A 76 -13.51 2.15 -3.40
#